data_AF-A0A959SDU6-F1
#
_entry.id   AF-A0A959SDU6-F1
#
_cell.length_a   1.000
_cell.length_b   1.000
_cell.length_c   1.000
_cell.angle_alpha   90.00
_cell.angle_beta   90.00
_cell.angle_gamma   90.00
#
_symmetry.space_group_name_H-M   'P 1'
#
loop_
_entity.id
_entity.type
_entity.pdbx_description
1 polymer ?
#
loop_
_entity_poly.entity_id
_entity_poly.type
_entity_poly.pdbx_seq_one_letter_code
_entity_poly.pdbx_strand_id
1 'polypeptide(L)'
;MKLVLTPHGFPQDQVDQILSMPSVQAKWHRAIDLAFLDFSSARKSSEVPNKTKELKDFVDEYVVDPSKIRNKLAHGQFNVALNNTGTKINITKSNDLASMTSVDVYKWFMVHGMLSDIIEDLVESPDNAHNRNYYVKFQNLEAFITRTMSWTVATKMKTPSMSKRPLFKPE
;
A
#
# COMPACT_ATOMS: atom_id res chain seq x y z
N MET A 1 2.38 11.58 -1.34
CA MET A 1 1.23 10.81 -1.85
C MET A 1 0.71 11.57 -3.05
N LYS A 2 0.94 11.08 -4.27
CA LYS A 2 0.46 11.78 -5.49
C LYS A 2 -1.04 11.58 -5.71
N LEU A 3 -1.57 10.45 -5.25
CA LEU A 3 -2.98 10.07 -5.27
C LEU A 3 -3.96 11.14 -4.77
N VAL A 4 -3.60 11.93 -3.74
CA VAL A 4 -4.53 12.98 -3.26
C VAL A 4 -4.73 14.11 -4.26
N LEU A 5 -3.88 14.19 -5.28
CA LEU A 5 -3.94 15.19 -6.33
C LEU A 5 -4.61 14.62 -7.60
N THR A 6 -5.23 13.44 -7.51
CA THR A 6 -6.00 12.87 -8.61
C THR A 6 -7.13 13.83 -9.00
N PRO A 7 -7.24 14.22 -10.28
CA PRO A 7 -8.33 15.07 -10.75
C PRO A 7 -9.69 14.48 -10.41
N HIS A 8 -10.66 15.30 -10.00
CA HIS A 8 -12.00 14.84 -9.61
C HIS A 8 -12.05 13.88 -8.40
N GLY A 9 -10.93 13.69 -7.67
CA GLY A 9 -10.90 12.96 -6.41
C GLY A 9 -11.28 13.85 -5.22
N PHE A 10 -10.39 13.94 -4.23
CA PHE A 10 -10.65 14.75 -3.03
C PHE A 10 -10.86 16.25 -3.33
N PRO A 11 -11.86 16.90 -2.71
CA PRO A 11 -11.97 18.35 -2.66
C PRO A 11 -10.70 19.03 -2.10
N GLN A 12 -10.41 20.26 -2.53
CA GLN A 12 -9.15 20.93 -2.18
C GLN A 12 -8.94 21.10 -0.66
N ASP A 13 -10.00 21.37 0.10
CA ASP A 13 -9.96 21.46 1.57
C ASP A 13 -9.56 20.12 2.21
N GLN A 14 -10.05 19.01 1.66
CA GLN A 14 -9.66 17.65 2.07
C GLN A 14 -8.22 17.34 1.68
N VAL A 15 -7.78 17.75 0.49
CA VAL A 15 -6.38 17.63 0.06
C VAL A 15 -5.45 18.37 1.01
N ASP A 16 -5.76 19.62 1.35
CA ASP A 16 -4.98 20.45 2.28
C ASP A 16 -4.93 19.82 3.67
N GLN A 17 -6.06 19.27 4.13
CA GLN A 17 -6.13 18.54 5.38
C GLN A 17 -5.25 17.29 5.37
N ILE A 18 -5.26 16.50 4.30
CA ILE A 18 -4.38 15.33 4.20
C ILE A 18 -2.92 15.78 4.16
N LEU A 19 -2.56 16.75 3.32
CA LEU A 19 -1.17 17.17 3.13
C LEU A 19 -0.56 17.82 4.38
N SER A 20 -1.38 18.45 5.23
CA SER A 20 -0.95 19.03 6.51
C SER A 20 -0.62 17.99 7.59
N MET A 21 -1.00 16.71 7.41
CA MET A 21 -0.68 15.66 8.37
C MET A 21 0.84 15.44 8.51
N PRO A 22 1.35 15.15 9.73
CA PRO A 22 2.78 15.20 10.02
C PRO A 22 3.57 14.00 9.51
N SER A 23 2.94 12.86 9.26
CA SER A 23 3.60 11.61 8.86
C SER A 23 2.93 10.96 7.67
N VAL A 24 3.67 10.13 6.94
CA VAL A 24 3.11 9.35 5.81
C VAL A 24 1.94 8.49 6.28
N GLN A 25 2.06 7.85 7.45
CA GLN A 25 0.98 7.08 8.05
C GLN A 25 -0.27 7.93 8.29
N ALA A 26 -0.11 9.09 8.95
CA ALA A 26 -1.23 9.99 9.22
C ALA A 26 -1.89 10.51 7.93
N LYS A 27 -1.09 10.78 6.88
CA LYS A 27 -1.61 11.17 5.56
C LYS A 27 -2.50 10.08 4.95
N TRP A 28 -2.02 8.83 4.94
CA TRP A 28 -2.80 7.70 4.41
C TRP A 28 -4.04 7.41 5.24
N HIS A 29 -3.92 7.36 6.56
CA HIS A 29 -5.06 7.11 7.45
C HIS A 29 -6.12 8.19 7.27
N ARG A 30 -5.71 9.46 7.16
CA ARG A 30 -6.64 10.57 6.93
C ARG A 30 -7.33 10.48 5.58
N ALA A 31 -6.60 10.11 4.52
CA ALA A 31 -7.21 9.91 3.21
C ALA A 31 -8.25 8.79 3.21
N ILE A 32 -7.97 7.67 3.88
CA ILE A 32 -8.95 6.57 4.03
C ILE A 32 -10.18 7.04 4.81
N ASP A 33 -10.00 7.77 5.91
CA ASP A 33 -11.10 8.28 6.72
C ASP A 33 -12.02 9.21 5.92
N LEU A 34 -11.43 10.10 5.11
CA LEU A 34 -12.18 11.01 4.25
C LEU A 34 -12.89 10.27 3.11
N ALA A 35 -12.22 9.32 2.47
CA ALA A 35 -12.80 8.50 1.41
C ALA A 35 -14.03 7.71 1.88
N PHE A 36 -14.03 7.21 3.12
CA PHE A 36 -15.18 6.54 3.71
C PHE A 36 -16.21 7.48 4.37
N LEU A 37 -15.85 8.73 4.66
CA LEU A 37 -16.79 9.71 5.22
C LEU A 37 -17.93 9.96 4.23
N ASP A 38 -17.58 10.20 2.97
CA ASP A 38 -18.54 10.44 1.89
C ASP A 38 -19.39 9.19 1.61
N PHE A 39 -18.82 8.00 1.81
CA PHE A 39 -19.48 6.69 1.71
C PHE A 39 -20.51 6.42 2.83
N SER A 40 -20.22 6.85 4.06
CA SER A 40 -21.00 6.50 5.26
C SER A 40 -22.35 7.22 5.39
N SER A 41 -22.53 8.33 4.67
CA SER A 41 -23.77 9.12 4.67
C SER A 41 -25.00 8.33 4.20
N ALA A 42 -24.79 7.21 3.47
CA ALA A 42 -25.85 6.43 2.85
C ALA A 42 -26.30 5.17 3.64
N ARG A 43 -25.49 4.58 4.55
CA ARG A 43 -25.86 3.31 5.24
C ARG A 43 -25.27 3.15 6.65
N LYS A 44 -26.13 2.85 7.63
CA LYS A 44 -25.77 2.43 9.00
C LYS A 44 -25.34 0.94 9.05
N SER A 45 -24.25 0.55 8.40
CA SER A 45 -23.71 -0.82 8.52
C SER A 45 -22.33 -0.85 9.20
N SER A 46 -22.05 -1.91 9.96
CA SER A 46 -20.74 -2.18 10.59
C SER A 46 -19.63 -2.51 9.58
N GLU A 47 -19.99 -2.68 8.31
CA GLU A 47 -19.07 -2.98 7.22
C GLU A 47 -18.05 -1.87 6.98
N VAL A 48 -18.47 -0.60 7.03
CA VAL A 48 -17.61 0.54 6.77
C VAL A 48 -16.49 0.66 7.80
N PRO A 49 -16.77 0.70 9.12
CA PRO A 49 -15.71 0.70 10.13
C PRO A 49 -14.72 -0.46 9.99
N ASN A 50 -15.21 -1.67 9.66
CA ASN A 50 -14.36 -2.85 9.50
C ASN A 50 -13.42 -2.70 8.30
N LYS A 51 -13.95 -2.27 7.14
CA LYS A 51 -13.15 -2.09 5.93
C LYS A 51 -12.20 -0.90 6.02
N THR A 52 -12.60 0.19 6.69
CA THR A 52 -11.70 1.30 7.05
C THR A 52 -10.52 0.81 7.87
N LYS A 53 -10.77 0.02 8.92
CA LYS A 53 -9.71 -0.53 9.76
C LYS A 53 -8.77 -1.43 8.96
N GLU A 54 -9.33 -2.33 8.16
CA GLU A 54 -8.57 -3.29 7.37
C GLU A 54 -7.66 -2.60 6.34
N LEU A 55 -8.14 -1.56 5.64
CA LEU A 55 -7.26 -0.77 4.75
C LEU A 55 -6.14 -0.07 5.51
N LYS A 56 -6.41 0.45 6.71
CA LYS A 56 -5.37 1.09 7.55
C LYS A 56 -4.32 0.08 7.99
N ASP A 57 -4.74 -1.13 8.36
CA ASP A 57 -3.81 -2.22 8.70
C ASP A 57 -2.93 -2.57 7.49
N PHE A 58 -3.50 -2.68 6.27
CA PHE A 58 -2.72 -2.91 5.05
C PHE A 58 -1.77 -1.76 4.71
N VAL A 59 -2.19 -0.51 4.91
CA VAL A 59 -1.30 0.65 4.75
C VAL A 59 -0.12 0.57 5.71
N ASP A 60 -0.38 0.23 6.97
CA ASP A 60 0.66 0.16 7.98
C ASP A 60 1.72 -0.91 7.62
N GLU A 61 1.26 -2.10 7.23
CA GLU A 61 2.12 -3.24 6.89
C GLU A 61 2.84 -3.08 5.54
N TYR A 62 2.15 -2.59 4.49
CA TYR A 62 2.67 -2.63 3.11
C TYR A 62 3.15 -1.27 2.59
N VAL A 63 2.92 -0.18 3.31
CA VAL A 63 3.36 1.17 2.92
C VAL A 63 4.22 1.81 4.00
N VAL A 64 3.72 1.89 5.23
CA VAL A 64 4.39 2.60 6.32
C VAL A 64 5.65 1.85 6.76
N ASP A 65 5.55 0.56 7.07
CA ASP A 65 6.70 -0.23 7.50
C ASP A 65 7.81 -0.32 6.43
N PRO A 66 7.50 -0.60 5.16
CA PRO A 66 8.47 -0.54 4.07
C PRO A 66 9.10 0.83 3.90
N SER A 67 8.37 1.93 4.11
CA SER A 67 8.94 3.27 4.04
C SER A 67 10.04 3.51 5.07
N LYS A 68 9.93 2.89 6.26
CA LYS A 68 10.96 2.98 7.30
C LYS A 68 12.24 2.27 6.86
N ILE A 69 12.14 1.15 6.15
CA ILE A 69 13.30 0.43 5.57
C ILE A 69 13.89 1.23 4.41
N ARG A 70 13.05 1.72 3.49
CA ARG A 70 13.47 2.57 2.37
C ARG A 70 14.23 3.81 2.85
N ASN A 71 13.80 4.44 3.95
CA ASN A 71 14.51 5.59 4.51
C ASN A 71 15.93 5.23 4.96
N LYS A 72 16.13 4.05 5.55
CA LYS A 72 17.48 3.57 5.93
C LYS A 72 18.34 3.36 4.68
N LEU A 73 17.79 2.69 3.66
CA LEU A 73 18.47 2.52 2.37
C LEU A 73 18.85 3.85 1.71
N ALA A 74 17.96 4.84 1.73
CA ALA A 74 18.20 6.18 1.17
C ALA A 74 19.31 6.94 1.92
N HIS A 75 19.54 6.63 3.20
CA HIS A 75 20.66 7.14 3.99
C HIS A 75 21.94 6.29 3.83
N GLY A 76 21.98 5.34 2.89
CA GLY A 76 23.13 4.48 2.64
C GLY A 76 23.31 3.34 3.65
N GLN A 77 22.29 3.07 4.48
CA GLN A 77 22.33 2.00 5.48
C GLN A 77 21.81 0.70 4.86
N PHE A 78 22.71 -0.06 4.22
CA PHE A 78 22.38 -1.30 3.51
C PHE A 78 22.36 -2.54 4.41
N ASN A 79 23.33 -2.66 5.33
CA ASN A 79 23.49 -3.84 6.19
C ASN A 79 23.31 -3.54 7.68
N VAL A 80 23.65 -2.32 8.11
CA VAL A 80 23.57 -1.89 9.51
C VAL A 80 22.71 -0.64 9.57
N ALA A 81 21.56 -0.76 10.21
CA ALA A 81 20.66 0.35 10.46
C ALA A 81 21.00 1.02 11.80
N LEU A 82 20.98 2.35 11.81
CA LEU A 82 21.09 3.13 13.06
C LEU A 82 19.70 3.52 13.58
N ASN A 83 19.62 3.86 14.87
CA ASN A 83 18.44 4.51 15.43
C ASN A 83 18.22 5.92 14.82
N ASN A 84 17.12 6.57 15.18
CA ASN A 84 16.75 7.86 14.58
C ASN A 84 17.75 8.98 14.91
N THR A 85 18.41 8.91 16.07
CA THR A 85 19.44 9.88 16.48
C THR A 85 20.83 9.55 15.93
N GLY A 86 21.00 8.42 15.22
CA GLY A 86 22.29 8.00 14.66
C GLY A 86 23.34 7.57 15.69
N THR A 87 22.97 7.40 16.96
CA THR A 87 23.93 7.16 18.06
C THR A 87 24.14 5.69 18.38
N LYS A 88 23.24 4.80 17.93
CA LYS A 88 23.29 3.36 18.24
C LYS A 88 22.80 2.54 17.06
N ILE A 89 23.31 1.31 16.95
CA ILE A 89 22.81 0.30 16.01
C ILE A 89 21.39 -0.09 16.42
N ASN A 90 20.50 -0.18 15.44
CA ASN A 90 19.18 -0.76 15.56
C ASN A 90 19.24 -2.20 15.02
N ILE A 91 19.32 -3.17 15.94
CA ILE A 91 19.48 -4.58 15.60
C ILE A 91 18.28 -5.09 14.80
N THR A 92 17.06 -4.77 15.24
CA THR A 92 15.82 -5.18 14.55
C THR A 92 15.84 -4.74 13.08
N LYS A 93 16.06 -3.45 12.82
CA LYS A 93 16.10 -2.93 11.43
C LYS A 93 17.26 -3.47 10.61
N SER A 94 18.38 -3.81 11.25
CA SER A 94 19.51 -4.43 10.57
C SER A 94 19.16 -5.86 10.13
N ASN A 95 18.44 -6.60 10.97
CA ASN A 95 17.93 -7.93 10.62
C ASN A 95 16.84 -7.86 9.54
N ASP A 96 15.95 -6.86 9.59
CA ASP A 96 14.96 -6.63 8.54
C ASP A 96 15.64 -6.37 7.20
N LEU A 97 16.66 -5.52 7.16
CA LEU A 97 17.46 -5.25 5.95
C LEU A 97 18.15 -6.51 5.42
N ALA A 98 18.73 -7.32 6.31
CA ALA A 98 19.46 -8.53 5.94
C ALA A 98 18.54 -9.65 5.42
N SER A 99 17.30 -9.72 5.90
CA SER A 99 16.33 -10.76 5.53
C SER A 99 15.41 -10.36 4.37
N MET A 100 15.34 -9.07 4.03
CA MET A 100 14.52 -8.54 2.95
C MET A 100 14.92 -9.15 1.60
N THR A 101 13.93 -9.63 0.85
CA THR A 101 14.14 -10.21 -0.48
C THR A 101 13.52 -9.33 -1.57
N SER A 102 13.90 -9.58 -2.83
CA SER A 102 13.24 -8.94 -3.98
C SER A 102 11.74 -9.25 -4.08
N VAL A 103 11.30 -10.37 -3.49
CA VAL A 103 9.87 -10.74 -3.41
C VAL A 103 9.12 -9.83 -2.45
N ASP A 104 9.73 -9.45 -1.34
CA ASP A 104 9.12 -8.52 -0.38
C ASP A 104 8.92 -7.14 -1.00
N VAL A 105 9.96 -6.62 -1.67
CA VAL A 105 9.88 -5.35 -2.40
C VAL A 105 8.81 -5.41 -3.49
N TYR A 106 8.71 -6.52 -4.22
CA TYR A 106 7.65 -6.72 -5.21
C TYR A 106 6.25 -6.68 -4.57
N LYS A 107 6.03 -7.38 -3.46
CA LYS A 107 4.74 -7.38 -2.75
C LYS A 107 4.37 -5.96 -2.29
N TRP A 108 5.29 -5.24 -1.67
CA TRP A 108 5.07 -3.86 -1.24
C TRP A 108 4.69 -2.94 -2.40
N PHE A 109 5.40 -3.06 -3.54
CA PHE A 109 5.11 -2.27 -4.73
C PHE A 109 3.71 -2.55 -5.29
N MET A 110 3.34 -3.84 -5.42
CA MET A 110 2.03 -4.24 -5.93
C MET A 110 0.91 -3.78 -4.99
N VAL A 111 1.04 -4.05 -3.68
CA VAL A 111 0.02 -3.67 -2.70
C VAL A 111 -0.14 -2.16 -2.61
N HIS A 112 0.95 -1.38 -2.65
CA HIS A 112 0.87 0.07 -2.69
C HIS A 112 0.04 0.58 -3.89
N GLY A 113 0.24 -0.02 -5.08
CA GLY A 113 -0.57 0.28 -6.26
C GLY A 113 -2.04 -0.02 -6.03
N MET A 114 -2.35 -1.24 -5.59
CA MET A 114 -3.72 -1.68 -5.34
C MET A 114 -4.44 -0.83 -4.27
N LEU A 115 -3.74 -0.43 -3.20
CA LEU A 115 -4.28 0.49 -2.19
C LEU A 115 -4.58 1.87 -2.78
N SER A 116 -3.73 2.36 -3.68
CA SER A 116 -3.95 3.63 -4.36
C SER A 116 -5.20 3.56 -5.25
N ASP A 117 -5.31 2.50 -6.04
CA ASP A 117 -6.44 2.26 -6.95
C ASP A 117 -7.77 2.10 -6.20
N ILE A 118 -7.75 1.53 -4.98
CA ILE A 118 -8.94 1.41 -4.11
C ILE A 118 -9.38 2.79 -3.63
N ILE A 119 -8.45 3.61 -3.14
CA ILE A 119 -8.79 4.96 -2.66
C ILE A 119 -9.27 5.84 -3.81
N GLU A 120 -8.66 5.74 -5.00
CA GLU A 120 -9.12 6.43 -6.20
C GLU A 120 -10.58 6.06 -6.53
N ASP A 121 -10.89 4.75 -6.51
CA ASP A 121 -12.25 4.23 -6.65
C ASP A 121 -13.20 4.54 -5.48
N LEU A 122 -12.72 5.09 -4.37
CA LEU A 122 -13.58 5.56 -3.28
C LEU A 122 -13.90 7.05 -3.42
N VAL A 123 -13.07 7.81 -4.14
CA VAL A 123 -13.18 9.28 -4.23
C VAL A 123 -13.74 9.77 -5.57
N GLU A 124 -13.49 9.08 -6.69
CA GLU A 124 -13.81 9.60 -8.03
C GLU A 124 -15.28 9.42 -8.49
N SER A 125 -16.09 8.56 -7.88
CA SER A 125 -17.44 8.25 -8.37
C SER A 125 -18.47 8.03 -7.25
N PRO A 126 -18.78 9.04 -6.43
CA PRO A 126 -19.68 8.94 -5.28
C PRO A 126 -21.11 8.37 -5.55
N ASP A 127 -21.50 8.13 -6.81
CA ASP A 127 -22.78 7.53 -7.21
C ASP A 127 -22.73 6.02 -7.51
N ASN A 128 -23.90 5.37 -7.38
CA ASN A 128 -24.24 3.92 -7.30
C ASN A 128 -23.44 2.84 -8.08
N ALA A 129 -22.54 3.16 -9.01
CA ALA A 129 -21.60 2.21 -9.62
C ALA A 129 -20.37 1.91 -8.74
N HIS A 130 -20.13 2.71 -7.68
CA HIS A 130 -18.95 2.65 -6.82
C HIS A 130 -18.83 1.40 -5.94
N ASN A 131 -19.93 0.96 -5.33
CA ASN A 131 -19.94 -0.17 -4.38
C ASN A 131 -19.34 -1.44 -4.98
N ARG A 132 -19.57 -1.68 -6.27
CA ARG A 132 -19.07 -2.87 -6.95
C ARG A 132 -17.58 -2.76 -7.26
N ASN A 133 -17.11 -1.60 -7.68
CA ASN A 133 -15.76 -1.44 -8.20
C ASN A 133 -14.71 -1.44 -7.07
N TYR A 134 -14.92 -0.62 -6.02
CA TYR A 134 -14.00 -0.61 -4.88
C TYR A 134 -13.97 -1.97 -4.18
N TYR A 135 -15.14 -2.61 -4.01
CA TYR A 135 -15.23 -3.89 -3.32
C TYR A 135 -14.50 -5.00 -4.09
N VAL A 136 -14.64 -5.03 -5.43
CA VAL A 136 -13.88 -5.96 -6.27
C VAL A 136 -12.37 -5.68 -6.16
N LYS A 137 -11.93 -4.42 -6.18
CA LYS A 137 -10.51 -4.08 -5.97
C LYS A 137 -10.01 -4.49 -4.59
N PHE A 138 -10.84 -4.33 -3.56
CA PHE A 138 -10.56 -4.78 -2.20
C PHE A 138 -10.38 -6.30 -2.13
N GLN A 139 -11.31 -7.06 -2.70
CA GLN A 139 -11.21 -8.52 -2.76
C GLN A 139 -9.98 -8.98 -3.53
N ASN A 140 -9.63 -8.27 -4.62
CA ASN A 140 -8.40 -8.55 -5.35
C ASN A 140 -7.16 -8.31 -4.50
N LEU A 141 -7.15 -7.27 -3.65
CA LEU A 141 -6.06 -6.99 -2.71
C LEU A 141 -5.93 -8.11 -1.68
N GLU A 142 -7.03 -8.51 -1.04
CA GLU A 142 -7.04 -9.63 -0.09
C GLU A 142 -6.52 -10.90 -0.76
N ALA A 143 -7.05 -11.25 -1.93
CA ALA A 143 -6.63 -12.43 -2.68
C ALA A 143 -5.14 -12.36 -3.09
N PHE A 144 -4.63 -11.19 -3.44
CA PHE A 144 -3.22 -10.99 -3.75
C PHE A 144 -2.36 -11.24 -2.49
N ILE A 145 -2.70 -10.63 -1.36
CA ILE A 145 -1.97 -10.80 -0.10
C ILE A 145 -1.96 -12.28 0.29
N THR A 146 -3.12 -12.93 0.34
CA THR A 146 -3.23 -14.36 0.69
C THR A 146 -2.41 -15.24 -0.25
N ARG A 147 -2.51 -15.02 -1.57
CA ARG A 147 -1.79 -15.82 -2.57
C ARG A 147 -0.27 -15.63 -2.49
N THR A 148 0.20 -14.46 -2.09
CA THR A 148 1.62 -14.11 -2.09
C THR A 148 2.29 -14.26 -0.72
N MET A 149 1.53 -14.54 0.33
CA MET A 149 2.04 -14.69 1.71
C MET A 149 3.16 -15.73 1.81
N SER A 150 3.03 -16.85 1.09
CA SER A 150 4.01 -17.95 1.09
C SER A 150 5.09 -17.83 0.00
N TRP A 151 5.15 -16.71 -0.70
CA TRP A 151 6.14 -16.52 -1.76
C TRP A 151 7.54 -16.34 -1.18
N THR A 152 8.47 -17.12 -1.71
CA THR A 152 9.91 -16.97 -1.58
C THR A 152 10.49 -16.63 -2.95
N VAL A 153 11.76 -16.22 -3.00
CA VAL A 153 12.45 -16.00 -4.29
C VAL A 153 12.32 -17.23 -5.19
N ALA A 154 12.51 -18.43 -4.63
CA ALA A 154 12.43 -19.68 -5.37
C ALA A 154 11.03 -19.96 -5.92
N THR A 155 9.97 -19.75 -5.14
CA THR A 155 8.60 -20.01 -5.61
C THR A 155 8.12 -18.93 -6.58
N LYS A 156 8.51 -17.67 -6.37
CA LYS A 156 8.20 -16.57 -7.30
C LYS A 156 8.82 -16.79 -8.69
N MET A 157 10.07 -17.26 -8.76
CA MET A 157 10.75 -17.55 -10.03
C MET A 157 10.07 -18.66 -10.86
N LYS A 158 9.24 -19.50 -10.23
CA LYS A 158 8.45 -20.54 -10.91
C LYS A 158 7.10 -20.05 -11.43
N THR A 159 6.71 -18.80 -11.14
CA THR A 159 5.42 -18.26 -11.59
C THR A 159 5.44 -17.95 -13.09
N PRO A 160 4.29 -18.07 -13.80
CA PRO A 160 4.21 -17.78 -15.24
C PRO A 160 4.63 -16.36 -15.63
N SER A 161 4.48 -15.39 -14.71
CA SER A 161 4.95 -14.01 -14.93
C SER A 161 6.47 -13.88 -15.04
N MET A 162 7.21 -14.87 -14.53
CA MET A 162 8.68 -14.90 -14.47
C MET A 162 9.27 -15.97 -15.38
N SER A 163 8.45 -16.79 -16.06
CA SER A 163 8.96 -17.74 -17.04
C SER A 163 9.50 -16.97 -18.24
N LYS A 164 10.67 -17.38 -18.73
CA LYS A 164 11.30 -16.75 -19.89
C LYS A 164 10.31 -16.71 -21.04
N ARG A 165 9.95 -15.52 -21.52
CA ARG A 165 9.32 -15.40 -22.84
C ARG A 165 10.29 -15.99 -23.86
N PRO A 166 9.85 -16.88 -24.77
CA PRO A 166 10.72 -17.36 -25.82
C PRO A 166 11.21 -16.16 -26.61
N LEU A 167 12.53 -16.01 -26.71
CA LEU A 167 13.18 -14.85 -27.34
C LEU A 167 12.94 -14.79 -28.86
N PHE A 168 12.37 -15.85 -29.46
CA PHE A 168 11.99 -15.91 -30.87
C PHE A 168 10.72 -16.74 -31.05
N LYS A 169 9.80 -16.25 -31.90
CA LYS A 169 8.79 -17.10 -32.54
C LYS A 169 9.47 -17.75 -33.75
N PRO A 170 9.39 -19.08 -33.94
CA PRO A 170 9.75 -19.67 -35.22
C PRO A 170 8.80 -19.16 -36.30
N GLU A 171 9.37 -18.76 -37.44
CA GLU A 171 8.65 -18.36 -38.67
C GLU A 171 7.85 -19.52 -39.27
#